data_AF-A0A8X8AJT2-F1
#
_entry.id   AF-A0A8X8AJT2-F1
#
_cell.length_a   1.000
_cell.length_b   1.000
_cell.length_c   1.000
_cell.angle_alpha   90.00
_cell.angle_beta   90.00
_cell.angle_gamma   90.00
#
_symmetry.space_group_name_H-M   'P 1'
#
loop_
_entity.id
_entity.type
_entity.pdbx_description
1 polymer ?
#
loop_
_entity_poly.entity_id
_entity_poly.type
_entity_poly.pdbx_seq_one_letter_code
_entity_poly.pdbx_strand_id
1 'polypeptide(L)'
;MQCKDKFLLQSTIVPPLADVDELPPDTFNKDSDGKVIHDRKLRVVYIPPSSTQGNSEDEGLKGSTQSPDANSAVQSLKDERDAAVRQTQLLQQELDLLRRRRYRKSDPGFSLMFAFVVGLIGIMVGFLLNLSLSSPSTE
;
A
#
# COMPACT_ATOMS: atom_id res chain seq x y z
N MET A 1 5.02 -39.38 9.77
CA MET A 1 5.99 -38.99 8.73
C MET A 1 6.29 -37.50 8.89
N GLN A 2 7.55 -37.08 8.88
CA GLN A 2 7.90 -35.66 8.84
C GLN A 2 8.26 -35.29 7.40
N CYS A 3 7.50 -34.37 6.79
CA CYS A 3 7.83 -33.81 5.48
C CYS A 3 9.17 -33.08 5.56
N LYS A 4 10.08 -33.33 4.61
CA LYS A 4 11.34 -32.57 4.50
C LYS A 4 11.29 -31.51 3.41
N ASP A 5 10.16 -31.40 2.73
CA ASP A 5 9.96 -30.47 1.63
C ASP A 5 10.00 -29.04 2.13
N LYS A 6 10.44 -28.15 1.23
CA LYS A 6 10.61 -26.73 1.50
C LYS A 6 10.06 -25.96 0.31
N PHE A 7 9.31 -24.92 0.60
CA PHE A 7 8.89 -23.95 -0.41
C PHE A 7 9.78 -22.72 -0.32
N LEU A 8 10.10 -22.14 -1.47
CA LEU A 8 10.73 -20.83 -1.57
C LEU A 8 9.71 -19.88 -2.17
N LEU A 9 9.36 -18.84 -1.43
CA LEU A 9 8.56 -17.73 -1.92
C LEU A 9 9.51 -16.59 -2.29
N GLN A 10 9.46 -16.14 -3.53
CA GLN A 10 10.20 -14.97 -4.00
C GLN A 10 9.23 -13.88 -4.38
N SER A 11 9.51 -12.64 -3.98
CA SER A 11 8.72 -11.47 -4.37
C SER A 11 9.61 -10.31 -4.78
N THR A 12 9.12 -9.49 -5.70
CA THR A 12 9.76 -8.27 -6.16
C THR A 12 8.69 -7.22 -6.44
N ILE A 13 9.06 -5.95 -6.33
CA ILE A 13 8.19 -4.85 -6.74
C ILE A 13 8.21 -4.75 -8.27
N VAL A 14 7.03 -4.57 -8.87
CA VAL A 14 6.82 -4.40 -10.30
C VAL A 14 6.11 -3.05 -10.54
N PRO A 15 6.43 -2.31 -11.62
CA PRO A 15 5.75 -1.07 -11.95
C PRO A 15 4.23 -1.24 -12.09
N PRO A 16 3.40 -0.26 -11.65
CA PRO A 16 1.94 -0.39 -11.63
C PRO A 16 1.22 -0.58 -12.98
N LEU A 17 1.90 -0.37 -14.10
CA LEU A 17 1.36 -0.51 -15.46
C LEU A 17 1.93 -1.71 -16.22
N ALA A 18 2.75 -2.54 -15.58
CA ALA A 18 3.27 -3.73 -16.23
C ALA A 18 2.16 -4.79 -16.32
N ASP A 19 1.94 -5.33 -17.53
CA ASP A 19 1.06 -6.48 -17.71
C ASP A 19 1.73 -7.75 -17.18
N VAL A 20 0.92 -8.67 -16.63
CA VAL A 20 1.41 -9.93 -16.03
C VAL A 20 2.03 -10.82 -17.10
N ASP A 21 1.55 -10.73 -18.34
CA ASP A 21 2.06 -11.49 -19.49
C ASP A 21 3.35 -10.89 -20.08
N GLU A 22 3.70 -9.65 -19.71
CA GLU A 22 4.86 -8.93 -20.24
C GLU A 22 6.05 -8.93 -19.27
N LEU A 23 5.99 -9.71 -18.18
CA LEU A 23 7.11 -9.82 -17.25
C LEU A 23 8.32 -10.48 -17.93
N PRO A 24 9.49 -9.81 -17.96
CA PRO A 24 10.71 -10.40 -18.49
C PRO A 24 11.09 -11.69 -17.75
N PRO A 25 11.59 -12.74 -18.43
CA PRO A 25 11.95 -14.01 -17.80
C PRO A 25 13.09 -13.87 -16.76
N ASP A 26 13.85 -12.78 -16.82
CA ASP A 26 14.92 -12.40 -15.90
C ASP A 26 14.45 -11.54 -14.71
N THR A 27 13.13 -11.40 -14.52
CA THR A 27 12.50 -10.65 -13.42
C THR A 27 13.00 -11.04 -12.02
N PHE A 28 13.38 -12.31 -11.84
CA PHE A 28 13.82 -12.89 -10.56
C PHE A 28 15.31 -13.27 -10.55
N ASN A 29 16.09 -12.79 -11.52
CA ASN A 29 17.54 -12.95 -11.47
C ASN A 29 18.15 -11.95 -10.50
N LYS A 30 19.01 -12.43 -9.60
CA LYS A 30 19.64 -11.61 -8.55
C LYS A 30 20.69 -10.62 -9.09
N ASP A 31 21.10 -10.80 -10.34
CA ASP A 31 22.17 -10.05 -11.00
C ASP A 31 21.65 -8.95 -11.94
N SER A 32 20.33 -8.71 -12.02
CA SER A 32 19.74 -7.68 -12.89
C SER A 32 19.50 -6.35 -12.16
N ASP A 33 20.08 -5.28 -12.73
CA ASP A 33 19.74 -3.84 -12.56
C ASP A 33 19.12 -3.40 -11.22
N GLY A 34 19.78 -3.72 -10.10
CA GLY A 34 19.44 -3.15 -8.78
C GLY A 34 18.06 -3.53 -8.24
N LYS A 35 17.40 -4.56 -8.81
CA LYS A 35 16.08 -5.00 -8.39
C LYS A 35 16.16 -5.76 -7.06
N VAL A 36 15.34 -5.37 -6.10
CA VAL A 36 15.30 -6.04 -4.79
C VAL A 36 14.36 -7.25 -4.84
N ILE A 37 14.94 -8.43 -4.71
CA ILE A 37 14.21 -9.71 -4.60
C ILE A 37 14.19 -10.13 -3.13
N HIS A 38 13.00 -10.39 -2.61
CA HIS A 38 12.79 -10.90 -1.25
C HIS A 38 12.52 -12.40 -1.27
N ASP A 39 13.36 -13.16 -0.57
CA ASP A 39 13.26 -14.61 -0.47
C ASP A 39 12.73 -15.05 0.90
N ARG A 40 11.75 -15.97 0.92
CA ARG A 40 11.23 -16.58 2.14
C ARG A 40 11.13 -18.09 2.00
N LYS A 41 11.89 -18.81 2.84
CA LYS A 41 11.88 -20.28 2.90
C LYS A 41 10.85 -20.77 3.91
N LEU A 42 9.90 -21.56 3.44
CA LEU A 42 8.82 -22.12 4.24
C LEU A 42 9.01 -23.63 4.39
N ARG A 43 8.65 -24.16 5.56
CA ARG A 43 8.69 -25.60 5.86
C ARG A 43 7.31 -26.22 5.73
N VAL A 44 7.27 -27.45 5.25
CA VAL A 44 6.02 -28.23 5.20
C VAL A 44 5.85 -29.04 6.47
N VAL A 45 4.64 -29.01 7.02
CA VAL A 45 4.24 -29.80 8.18
C VAL A 45 2.99 -30.57 7.81
N TYR A 46 3.03 -31.91 7.90
CA TYR A 46 1.86 -32.74 7.71
C TYR A 46 1.05 -32.79 8.99
N ILE A 47 -0.25 -32.52 8.87
CA ILE A 47 -1.21 -32.64 9.96
C ILE A 47 -2.14 -33.80 9.58
N PRO A 48 -2.12 -34.93 10.32
CA PRO A 48 -3.00 -36.05 10.01
C PRO A 48 -4.47 -35.64 10.24
N PRO A 49 -5.41 -36.13 9.41
CA PRO A 49 -6.83 -35.93 9.69
C PRO A 49 -7.17 -36.63 11.02
N SER A 50 -7.78 -35.91 11.95
CA SER A 50 -8.31 -36.50 13.16
C SER A 50 -9.39 -37.51 12.77
N SER A 51 -9.17 -38.80 13.03
CA SER A 51 -10.15 -39.84 12.83
C SER A 51 -11.30 -39.64 13.83
N THR A 52 -12.33 -38.91 13.43
CA THR A 52 -13.65 -38.97 14.08
C THR A 52 -14.28 -40.29 13.71
N GLN A 53 -14.15 -41.28 14.58
CA GLN A 53 -14.95 -42.49 14.54
C GLN A 53 -15.92 -42.46 15.73
N GLY A 54 -17.21 -42.30 15.44
CA GLY A 54 -18.30 -42.61 16.37
C GLY A 54 -19.27 -41.47 16.72
N ASN A 55 -20.28 -41.30 15.88
CA ASN A 55 -21.70 -41.06 16.23
C ASN A 55 -22.06 -39.95 17.23
N SER A 56 -22.47 -38.78 16.72
CA SER A 56 -23.75 -38.14 17.04
C SER A 56 -23.83 -36.78 16.35
N GLU A 57 -24.90 -36.62 15.59
CA GLU A 57 -25.46 -35.38 15.05
C GLU A 57 -25.69 -34.39 16.20
N ASP A 58 -24.81 -33.40 16.34
CA ASP A 58 -25.17 -32.12 16.96
C ASP A 58 -24.17 -31.03 16.56
N GLU A 59 -24.73 -29.86 16.30
CA GLU A 59 -24.05 -28.67 15.82
C GLU A 59 -23.19 -28.06 16.94
N GLY A 60 -21.96 -27.68 16.62
CA GLY A 60 -21.19 -26.75 17.45
C GLY A 60 -19.91 -27.32 18.06
N LEU A 61 -18.80 -26.98 17.40
CA LEU A 61 -17.65 -26.33 18.04
C LEU A 61 -17.29 -26.80 19.46
N LYS A 62 -16.46 -27.87 19.58
CA LYS A 62 -15.30 -28.00 20.51
C LYS A 62 -14.84 -29.45 20.68
N GLY A 63 -13.53 -29.62 20.89
CA GLY A 63 -12.88 -30.85 21.39
C GLY A 63 -11.83 -31.38 20.41
N SER A 64 -10.62 -30.84 20.32
CA SER A 64 -9.55 -30.81 21.34
C SER A 64 -9.23 -32.17 21.95
N THR A 65 -8.53 -33.02 21.19
CA THR A 65 -7.47 -33.87 21.74
C THR A 65 -6.22 -33.65 20.89
N GLN A 66 -5.54 -32.57 21.26
CA GLN A 66 -4.42 -31.92 20.62
C GLN A 66 -3.11 -32.61 21.01
N SER A 67 -2.24 -32.98 20.05
CA SER A 67 -0.82 -33.08 20.40
C SER A 67 -0.34 -31.68 20.82
N PRO A 68 0.25 -31.49 22.01
CA PRO A 68 0.55 -30.16 22.55
C PRO A 68 1.52 -29.36 21.66
N ASP A 69 2.44 -30.05 20.97
CA ASP A 69 3.44 -29.41 20.11
C ASP A 69 2.88 -28.86 18.79
N ALA A 70 1.95 -29.57 18.15
CA ALA A 70 1.40 -29.11 16.86
C ALA A 70 0.45 -27.92 17.02
N ASN A 71 -0.31 -27.88 18.12
CA ASN A 71 -1.29 -26.83 18.35
C ASN A 71 -0.67 -25.55 18.88
N SER A 72 0.35 -25.66 19.74
CA SER A 72 1.15 -24.50 20.14
C SER A 72 1.90 -23.88 18.95
N ALA A 73 2.43 -24.69 18.02
CA ALA A 73 3.07 -24.20 16.80
C ALA A 73 2.08 -23.49 15.85
N VAL A 74 0.88 -24.05 15.64
CA VAL A 74 -0.13 -23.40 14.80
C VAL A 74 -0.70 -22.15 15.46
N GLN A 75 -0.90 -22.17 16.79
CA GLN A 75 -1.42 -21.03 17.53
C GLN A 75 -0.44 -19.86 17.54
N SER A 76 0.85 -20.13 17.79
CA SER A 76 1.89 -19.09 17.72
C SER A 76 2.03 -18.48 16.31
N LEU A 77 2.00 -19.30 15.26
CA LEU A 77 2.00 -18.81 13.87
C LEU A 77 0.75 -18.01 13.54
N LYS A 78 -0.41 -18.37 14.11
CA LYS A 78 -1.67 -17.62 13.94
C LYS A 78 -1.62 -16.28 14.65
N ASP A 79 -1.12 -16.25 15.88
CA ASP A 79 -0.99 -15.03 16.67
C ASP A 79 0.04 -14.07 16.03
N GLU A 80 1.18 -14.60 15.54
CA GLU A 80 2.18 -13.82 14.78
C GLU A 80 1.59 -13.29 13.46
N ARG A 81 0.81 -14.12 12.75
CA ARG A 81 0.10 -13.68 11.53
C ARG A 81 -0.91 -12.59 11.85
N ASP A 82 -1.70 -12.73 12.90
CA ASP A 82 -2.70 -11.73 13.29
C ASP A 82 -2.04 -10.40 13.70
N ALA A 83 -0.89 -10.45 14.39
CA ALA A 83 -0.10 -9.26 14.69
C ALA A 83 0.42 -8.57 13.42
N ALA A 84 1.01 -9.32 12.48
CA ALA A 84 1.48 -8.79 11.22
C ALA A 84 0.34 -8.19 10.37
N VAL A 85 -0.81 -8.87 10.32
CA VAL A 85 -2.00 -8.39 9.59
C VAL A 85 -2.47 -7.05 10.17
N ARG A 86 -2.55 -6.91 11.49
CA ARG A 86 -2.91 -5.63 12.12
C ARG A 86 -1.95 -4.51 11.74
N GLN A 87 -0.64 -4.77 11.73
CA GLN A 87 0.36 -3.78 11.32
C GLN A 87 0.19 -3.37 9.86
N THR A 88 -0.07 -4.33 8.95
CA THR A 88 -0.31 -4.00 7.53
C THR A 88 -1.57 -3.16 7.32
N GLN A 89 -2.64 -3.41 8.08
CA GLN A 89 -3.86 -2.62 8.03
C GLN A 89 -3.63 -1.16 8.44
N LEU A 90 -2.84 -0.93 9.49
CA LEU A 90 -2.47 0.42 9.92
C LEU A 90 -1.67 1.15 8.84
N LEU A 91 -0.66 0.49 8.26
CA LEU A 91 0.13 1.07 7.18
C LEU A 91 -0.71 1.41 5.95
N GLN A 92 -1.67 0.56 5.59
CA GLN A 92 -2.61 0.85 4.50
C GLN A 92 -3.47 2.09 4.80
N GLN A 93 -3.96 2.23 6.03
CA GLN A 93 -4.72 3.40 6.45
C GLN A 93 -3.88 4.68 6.40
N GLU A 94 -2.61 4.63 6.85
CA GLU A 94 -1.69 5.75 6.76
C GLU A 94 -1.40 6.15 5.31
N LEU A 95 -1.19 5.17 4.42
CA LEU A 95 -0.99 5.40 3.00
C LEU A 95 -2.21 6.04 2.35
N ASP A 96 -3.43 5.59 2.69
CA ASP A 96 -4.67 6.17 2.17
C ASP A 96 -4.87 7.61 2.64
N LEU A 97 -4.51 7.92 3.89
CA LEU A 97 -4.54 9.29 4.41
C LEU A 97 -3.51 10.18 3.69
N LEU A 98 -2.28 9.69 3.50
CA LEU A 98 -1.24 10.42 2.77
C LEU A 98 -1.60 10.62 1.29
N ARG A 99 -2.21 9.61 0.66
CA ARG A 99 -2.72 9.69 -0.71
C ARG A 99 -3.80 10.76 -0.83
N ARG A 100 -4.79 10.78 0.08
CA ARG A 100 -5.83 11.81 0.15
C ARG A 100 -5.26 13.21 0.42
N ARG A 101 -4.27 13.34 1.30
CA ARG A 101 -3.58 14.62 1.56
C ARG A 101 -2.80 15.11 0.34
N ARG A 102 -2.14 14.21 -0.39
CA ARG A 102 -1.41 14.56 -1.62
C ARG A 102 -2.39 15.02 -2.72
N TYR A 103 -3.54 14.37 -2.83
CA TYR A 103 -4.62 14.76 -3.75
C TYR A 103 -5.28 16.10 -3.37
N ARG A 104 -5.33 16.45 -2.08
CA ARG A 104 -5.76 17.79 -1.61
C ARG A 104 -4.67 18.86 -1.75
N LYS A 105 -3.40 18.49 -1.84
CA LYS A 105 -2.27 19.43 -2.01
C LYS A 105 -1.93 19.67 -3.48
N SER A 106 -2.43 18.81 -4.38
CA SER A 106 -2.50 19.08 -5.81
C SER A 106 -3.71 19.95 -6.11
N ASP A 107 -3.71 21.21 -5.64
CA ASP A 107 -4.62 22.21 -6.18
C ASP A 107 -4.17 22.50 -7.62
N PRO A 108 -4.95 22.17 -8.65
CA PRO A 108 -4.68 22.54 -10.02
C PRO A 108 -5.48 23.82 -10.28
N GLY A 109 -4.90 24.99 -10.01
CA GLY A 109 -5.63 26.21 -10.33
C GLY A 109 -5.03 27.46 -9.73
N PHE A 110 -4.51 28.31 -10.62
CA PHE A 110 -4.22 29.73 -10.45
C PHE A 110 -3.49 30.14 -9.16
N SER A 111 -2.20 30.46 -9.30
CA SER A 111 -1.41 31.01 -8.20
C SER A 111 -2.06 32.31 -7.68
N LEU A 112 -2.58 32.29 -6.44
CA LEU A 112 -3.16 33.46 -5.79
C LEU A 112 -2.13 34.61 -5.73
N MET A 113 -0.84 34.29 -5.62
CA MET A 113 0.25 35.26 -5.73
C MET A 113 0.32 35.89 -7.13
N PHE A 114 0.15 35.11 -8.20
CA PHE A 114 0.07 35.64 -9.56
C PHE A 114 -1.15 36.55 -9.75
N ALA A 115 -2.31 36.15 -9.22
CA ALA A 115 -3.52 36.97 -9.21
C ALA A 115 -3.28 38.34 -8.56
N PHE A 116 -2.60 38.33 -7.41
CA PHE A 116 -2.28 39.53 -6.65
C PHE A 116 -1.35 40.46 -7.43
N VAL A 117 -0.29 39.92 -8.05
CA VAL A 117 0.65 40.70 -8.88
C VAL A 117 -0.06 41.31 -10.09
N VAL A 118 -0.85 40.52 -10.83
CA VAL A 118 -1.60 41.03 -12.00
C VAL A 118 -2.63 42.09 -11.58
N GLY A 119 -3.29 41.90 -10.44
CA GLY A 119 -4.23 42.89 -9.88
C GLY A 119 -3.55 44.21 -9.54
N LEU A 120 -2.40 44.19 -8.87
CA LEU A 120 -1.64 45.41 -8.56
C LEU A 120 -1.16 46.13 -9.81
N ILE A 121 -0.68 45.40 -10.82
CA ILE A 121 -0.28 45.97 -12.12
C ILE A 121 -1.49 46.64 -12.78
N GLY A 122 -2.64 45.98 -12.80
CA GLY A 122 -3.88 46.53 -13.36
C GLY A 122 -4.34 47.80 -12.64
N ILE A 123 -4.29 47.82 -11.31
CA ILE A 123 -4.61 49.02 -10.50
C ILE A 123 -3.64 50.15 -10.82
N MET A 124 -2.33 49.87 -10.89
CA MET A 124 -1.32 50.88 -11.20
C MET A 124 -1.52 51.48 -12.60
N VAL A 125 -1.68 50.63 -13.62
CA VAL A 125 -1.92 51.08 -15.00
C VAL A 125 -3.24 51.84 -15.10
N GLY A 126 -4.31 51.36 -14.45
CA GLY A 126 -5.60 52.04 -14.43
C GLY A 126 -5.51 53.41 -13.76
N PHE A 127 -4.77 53.53 -12.67
CA PHE A 127 -4.56 54.81 -11.99
C PHE A 127 -3.73 55.77 -12.84
N LEU A 128 -2.69 55.29 -13.53
CA LEU A 128 -1.88 56.10 -14.46
C LEU A 128 -2.68 56.60 -15.66
N LEU A 129 -3.55 55.75 -16.23
CA LEU A 129 -4.45 56.14 -17.32
C LEU A 129 -5.47 57.17 -16.82
N ASN A 130 -6.05 56.97 -15.64
CA ASN A 130 -6.99 57.92 -15.04
C ASN A 130 -6.35 59.29 -14.79
N LEU A 131 -5.10 59.32 -14.30
CA LEU A 131 -4.34 60.57 -14.12
C LEU A 131 -3.97 61.23 -15.44
N SER A 132 -3.57 60.44 -16.45
CA SER A 132 -3.14 60.97 -17.75
C SER A 132 -4.31 61.52 -18.56
N LEU A 133 -5.48 60.87 -18.50
CA LEU A 133 -6.71 61.30 -19.16
C LEU A 133 -7.45 62.41 -18.41
N SER A 134 -7.20 62.57 -17.10
CA SER A 134 -7.78 63.64 -16.28
C SER A 134 -6.95 64.92 -16.26
N SER A 135 -5.87 65.03 -17.04
CA SER A 135 -5.19 66.30 -17.23
C SER A 135 -6.11 67.26 -18.00
N PRO A 136 -6.53 68.40 -17.41
CA PRO A 136 -7.30 69.38 -18.16
C PRO A 136 -6.39 69.96 -19.24
N SER A 137 -6.85 69.90 -20.49
CA SER A 137 -6.27 70.70 -21.57
C SER A 137 -6.39 72.17 -21.14
N THR A 138 -5.25 72.74 -20.77
CA THR A 138 -5.12 74.17 -20.47
C THR A 138 -5.15 74.90 -21.80
N GLU A 139 -6.32 75.47 -22.11
CA GLU A 139 -6.45 76.61 -23.03
C GLU A 139 -6.38 77.90 -22.22
#